data_AF-A0A101Y2H2-F1
#
_entry.id   AF-A0A101Y2H2-F1
#
_cell.length_a   1.000
_cell.length_b   1.000
_cell.length_c   1.000
_cell.angle_alpha   90.00
_cell.angle_beta   90.00
_cell.angle_gamma   90.00
#
_symmetry.space_group_name_H-M   'P 1'
#
loop_
_entity.id
_entity.type
_entity.pdbx_description
1 polymer ?
#
loop_
_entity_poly.entity_id
_entity_poly.type
_entity_poly.pdbx_seq_one_letter_code
_entity_poly.pdbx_strand_id
1 'polypeptide(L)'
;MKLRTKITLFIITVSLLTLASTYLTSQEIFLDQFTELDQEALEGRMSDIIQTYDLELQGMHETMLNYSVWDETYEYVSSQTFEDLQNPYILSNYDEETFKGNRFDLMALTNGRGNLVYSGLYDSSEETVTPVTPEIVNLFGDIRERLDIFTESENSYTGLVILDNGPMLMTFQPVIHNDMTGPSPGWRWPAGCWMIRK
;
A
#
# COMPACT_ATOMS: atom_id res chain seq x y z
N MET A 1 33.05 25.03 -68.70
CA MET A 1 32.90 25.53 -67.31
C MET A 1 34.25 26.02 -66.81
N LYS A 2 34.33 27.16 -66.10
CA LYS A 2 35.61 27.67 -65.56
C LYS A 2 36.09 26.75 -64.44
N LEU A 3 37.40 26.47 -64.38
CA LEU A 3 38.03 25.56 -63.41
C LEU A 3 37.61 25.85 -61.96
N ARG A 4 37.43 27.14 -61.63
CA ARG A 4 36.97 27.62 -60.32
C ARG A 4 35.61 27.04 -59.92
N THR A 5 34.64 26.95 -60.83
CA THR A 5 33.29 26.42 -60.57
C THR A 5 33.32 24.93 -60.27
N LYS A 6 34.23 24.18 -60.92
CA LYS A 6 34.39 22.73 -60.70
C LYS A 6 34.97 22.44 -59.32
N ILE A 7 35.93 23.27 -58.87
CA ILE A 7 36.54 23.17 -57.53
C ILE A 7 35.54 23.56 -56.44
N THR A 8 34.74 24.63 -56.63
CA THR A 8 33.72 25.02 -55.63
C THR A 8 32.63 23.97 -55.48
N LEU A 9 32.15 23.38 -56.58
CA LEU A 9 31.21 22.25 -56.54
C LEU A 9 31.78 21.05 -55.79
N PHE A 10 33.05 20.72 -56.05
CA PHE A 10 33.71 19.61 -55.36
C PHE A 10 33.80 19.83 -53.85
N ILE A 11 34.24 21.02 -53.42
CA ILE A 11 34.32 21.36 -51.99
C ILE A 11 32.95 21.28 -51.32
N ILE A 12 31.91 21.85 -51.94
CA ILE A 12 30.53 21.80 -51.41
C ILE A 12 30.05 20.35 -51.27
N THR A 13 30.34 19.51 -52.28
CA THR A 13 29.93 18.09 -52.28
C THR A 13 30.62 17.32 -51.17
N VAL A 14 31.93 17.51 -50.99
CA VAL A 14 32.70 16.87 -49.91
C VAL A 14 32.22 17.35 -48.54
N SER A 15 32.00 18.65 -48.36
CA SER A 15 31.50 19.21 -47.10
C SER A 15 30.11 18.66 -46.74
N LEU A 16 29.21 18.51 -47.73
CA LEU A 16 27.90 17.89 -47.54
C LEU A 16 28.02 16.42 -47.14
N LEU A 17 28.89 15.66 -47.81
CA LEU A 17 29.13 14.24 -47.49
C LEU A 17 29.66 14.06 -46.07
N THR A 18 30.62 14.89 -45.65
CA THR A 18 31.14 14.84 -44.28
C THR A 18 30.07 15.22 -43.25
N LEU A 19 29.23 16.23 -43.53
CA LEU A 19 28.15 16.61 -42.63
C LEU A 19 27.13 15.47 -42.47
N ALA A 20 26.72 14.86 -43.59
CA ALA A 20 25.77 13.76 -43.60
C ALA A 20 26.31 12.54 -42.85
N SER A 21 27.59 12.19 -43.05
CA SER A 21 28.23 11.08 -42.34
C SER A 21 28.27 11.34 -40.84
N THR A 22 28.69 12.53 -40.41
CA THR A 22 28.74 12.88 -38.97
C THR A 22 27.33 12.86 -38.35
N TYR A 23 26.33 13.35 -39.07
CA TYR A 23 24.94 13.35 -38.60
C TYR A 23 24.41 11.93 -38.38
N LEU A 24 24.63 11.01 -39.33
CA LEU A 24 24.19 9.62 -39.22
C LEU A 24 24.88 8.89 -38.05
N THR A 25 26.19 9.03 -37.92
CA THR A 25 26.94 8.42 -36.80
C THR A 25 26.51 9.00 -35.45
N SER A 26 26.26 10.31 -35.40
CA SER A 26 25.73 10.99 -34.21
C SER A 26 24.36 10.45 -33.85
N GLN A 27 23.45 10.32 -34.82
CA GLN A 27 22.09 9.88 -34.55
C GLN A 27 22.04 8.48 -33.94
N GLU A 28 22.78 7.52 -34.49
CA GLU A 28 22.83 6.13 -33.96
C GLU A 28 23.42 6.08 -32.55
N ILE A 29 24.58 6.72 -32.33
CA ILE A 29 25.28 6.65 -31.04
C ILE A 29 24.50 7.36 -29.93
N PHE A 30 23.93 8.53 -30.22
CA PHE A 30 23.19 9.28 -29.21
C PHE A 30 21.84 8.61 -28.89
N LEU A 31 21.09 8.13 -29.89
CA LEU A 31 19.75 7.61 -29.64
C LEU A 31 19.77 6.33 -28.81
N ASP A 32 20.71 5.42 -29.09
CA ASP A 32 20.84 4.16 -28.34
C ASP A 32 21.31 4.42 -26.90
N GLN A 33 22.30 5.30 -26.71
CA GLN A 33 22.79 5.64 -25.36
C GLN A 33 21.73 6.38 -24.53
N PHE A 34 20.94 7.28 -25.13
CA PHE A 34 19.84 7.92 -24.42
C PHE A 34 18.76 6.92 -24.03
N THR A 35 18.45 5.94 -24.90
CA THR A 35 17.45 4.91 -24.61
C THR A 35 17.89 3.99 -23.48
N GLU A 36 19.16 3.57 -23.46
CA GLU A 36 19.73 2.72 -22.40
C GLU A 36 19.78 3.45 -21.05
N LEU A 37 20.23 4.71 -21.05
CA LEU A 37 20.26 5.54 -19.84
C LEU A 37 18.85 5.83 -19.30
N ASP A 38 17.87 6.08 -20.18
CA ASP A 38 16.47 6.27 -19.76
C ASP A 38 15.90 4.97 -19.18
N GLN A 39 16.23 3.81 -19.76
CA GLN A 39 15.79 2.52 -19.24
C GLN A 39 16.39 2.23 -17.85
N GLU A 40 17.71 2.38 -17.68
CA GLU A 40 18.38 2.16 -16.40
C GLU A 40 17.85 3.13 -15.31
N ALA A 41 17.62 4.39 -15.68
CA ALA A 41 17.03 5.38 -14.78
C ALA A 41 15.57 5.04 -14.41
N LEU A 42 14.78 4.50 -15.33
CA LEU A 42 13.41 4.05 -15.05
C LEU A 42 13.40 2.81 -14.16
N GLU A 43 14.25 1.81 -14.44
CA GLU A 43 14.37 0.60 -13.62
C GLU A 43 14.80 0.93 -12.18
N GLY A 44 15.78 1.80 -12.01
CA GLY A 44 16.21 2.28 -10.70
C GLY A 44 15.06 2.97 -9.93
N ARG A 45 14.35 3.90 -10.58
CA ARG A 45 13.20 4.57 -9.96
C ARG A 45 12.07 3.62 -9.59
N MET A 46 11.80 2.61 -10.43
CA MET A 46 10.79 1.60 -10.12
C MET A 46 11.21 0.75 -8.93
N SER A 47 12.49 0.37 -8.86
CA SER A 47 13.04 -0.34 -7.70
C SER A 47 12.92 0.48 -6.41
N ASP A 48 13.23 1.78 -6.46
CA ASP A 48 13.11 2.66 -5.30
C ASP A 48 11.66 2.80 -4.82
N ILE A 49 10.70 2.89 -5.76
CA ILE A 49 9.26 2.94 -5.45
C ILE A 49 8.81 1.63 -4.79
N ILE A 50 9.20 0.48 -5.34
CA ILE A 50 8.85 -0.84 -4.77
C ILE A 50 9.46 -0.99 -3.38
N GLN A 51 10.72 -0.62 -3.19
CA GLN A 51 11.37 -0.68 -1.89
C GLN A 51 10.68 0.22 -0.86
N THR A 52 10.32 1.44 -1.25
CA THR A 52 9.60 2.37 -0.36
C THR A 52 8.23 1.82 0.01
N TYR A 53 7.53 1.21 -0.95
CA TYR A 53 6.25 0.54 -0.73
C TYR A 53 6.38 -0.63 0.26
N ASP A 54 7.36 -1.52 0.06
CA ASP A 54 7.58 -2.68 0.93
C ASP A 54 7.93 -2.25 2.37
N LEU A 55 8.73 -1.20 2.52
CA LEU A 55 9.06 -0.63 3.83
C LEU A 55 7.83 -0.08 4.55
N GLU A 56 6.93 0.59 3.84
CA GLU A 56 5.69 1.11 4.43
C GLU A 56 4.77 -0.05 4.87
N LEU A 57 4.60 -1.07 4.01
CA LEU A 57 3.83 -2.26 4.34
C LEU A 57 4.39 -3.01 5.56
N GLN A 58 5.72 -3.12 5.65
CA GLN A 58 6.38 -3.74 6.79
C GLN A 58 6.15 -2.92 8.07
N GLY A 59 6.26 -1.59 8.01
CA GLY A 59 5.97 -0.73 9.15
C GLY A 59 4.52 -0.84 9.62
N MET A 60 3.56 -0.93 8.70
CA MET A 60 2.15 -1.18 9.04
C MET A 60 1.96 -2.56 9.67
N HIS A 61 2.62 -3.60 9.13
CA HIS A 61 2.58 -4.95 9.69
C HIS A 61 3.08 -5.00 11.13
N GLU A 62 4.27 -4.44 11.39
CA GLU A 62 4.87 -4.37 12.72
C GLU A 62 4.02 -3.57 13.71
N THR A 63 3.47 -2.43 13.26
CA THR A 63 2.56 -1.63 14.10
C THR A 63 1.33 -2.45 14.47
N MET A 64 0.72 -3.15 13.50
CA MET A 64 -0.48 -3.95 13.75
C MET A 64 -0.25 -5.14 14.67
N LEU A 65 0.92 -5.77 14.62
CA LEU A 65 1.26 -6.85 15.54
C LEU A 65 1.14 -6.40 17.00
N ASN A 66 1.57 -5.17 17.31
CA ASN A 66 1.45 -4.63 18.68
C ASN A 66 0.00 -4.46 19.14
N TYR A 67 -0.96 -4.36 18.22
CA TYR A 67 -2.38 -4.21 18.51
C TYR A 67 -3.17 -5.52 18.38
N SER A 68 -2.61 -6.55 17.76
CA SER A 68 -3.28 -7.84 17.56
C SER A 68 -2.90 -8.89 18.61
N VAL A 69 -1.73 -8.77 19.24
CA VAL A 69 -1.22 -9.73 20.22
C VAL A 69 -1.52 -9.24 21.64
N TRP A 70 -2.80 -9.19 22.04
CA TRP A 70 -3.24 -8.81 23.39
C TRP A 70 -4.44 -9.65 23.86
N ASP A 71 -4.40 -10.07 25.13
CA ASP A 71 -5.49 -10.85 25.73
C ASP A 71 -6.80 -10.05 25.79
N GLU A 72 -6.75 -8.76 26.11
CA GLU A 72 -7.93 -7.90 26.17
C GLU A 72 -8.60 -7.75 24.79
N THR A 73 -7.79 -7.58 23.74
CA THR A 73 -8.28 -7.55 22.34
C THR A 73 -8.93 -8.88 22.00
N TYR A 74 -8.29 -9.99 22.35
CA TYR A 74 -8.81 -11.33 22.11
C TYR A 74 -10.15 -11.56 22.82
N GLU A 75 -10.27 -11.18 24.10
CA GLU A 75 -11.51 -11.28 24.86
C GLU A 75 -12.62 -10.40 24.27
N TYR A 76 -12.29 -9.17 23.86
CA TYR A 76 -13.22 -8.25 23.21
C TYR A 76 -13.78 -8.85 21.92
N VAL A 77 -12.91 -9.26 20.98
CA VAL A 77 -13.36 -9.81 19.68
C VAL A 77 -14.05 -11.17 19.83
N SER A 78 -13.76 -11.93 20.89
CA SER A 78 -14.41 -13.21 21.18
C SER A 78 -15.83 -13.04 21.72
N SER A 79 -16.05 -12.02 22.55
CA SER A 79 -17.33 -11.77 23.22
C SER A 79 -18.30 -10.95 22.37
N GLN A 80 -17.77 -10.05 21.53
CA GLN A 80 -18.57 -9.06 20.82
C GLN A 80 -19.13 -9.60 19.50
N THR A 81 -20.40 -9.30 19.22
CA THR A 81 -21.08 -9.69 17.96
C THR A 81 -21.41 -8.49 17.06
N PHE A 82 -21.49 -7.29 17.62
CA PHE A 82 -21.84 -6.03 16.94
C PHE A 82 -21.02 -4.89 17.53
N GLU A 83 -20.88 -3.77 16.82
CA GLU A 83 -20.09 -2.62 17.30
C GLU A 83 -20.63 -2.05 18.62
N ASP A 84 -19.75 -1.88 19.61
CA ASP A 84 -20.05 -1.22 20.88
C ASP A 84 -19.00 -0.13 21.15
N LEU A 85 -19.25 1.07 20.61
CA LEU A 85 -18.37 2.23 20.74
C LEU A 85 -18.28 2.75 22.19
N GLN A 86 -19.22 2.36 23.07
CA GLN A 86 -19.21 2.75 24.48
C GLN A 86 -18.52 1.71 25.36
N ASN A 87 -17.99 0.63 24.78
CA ASN A 87 -17.26 -0.38 25.52
C ASN A 87 -16.00 0.25 26.15
N PRO A 88 -15.74 0.05 27.46
CA PRO A 88 -14.56 0.59 28.11
C PRO A 88 -13.24 0.26 27.41
N TYR A 89 -13.12 -0.95 26.83
CA TYR A 89 -11.95 -1.36 26.07
C TYR A 89 -11.73 -0.52 24.82
N ILE A 90 -12.81 -0.18 24.10
CA ILE A 90 -12.74 0.68 22.92
C ILE A 90 -12.33 2.10 23.32
N LEU A 91 -13.00 2.65 24.33
CA LEU A 91 -12.74 4.00 24.83
C LEU A 91 -11.32 4.19 25.38
N SER A 92 -10.67 3.12 25.88
CA SER A 92 -9.32 3.20 26.44
C SER A 92 -8.20 2.92 25.44
N ASN A 93 -8.47 2.24 24.32
CA ASN A 93 -7.44 1.78 23.39
C ASN A 93 -7.55 2.37 21.97
N TYR A 94 -8.68 3.01 21.64
CA TYR A 94 -8.94 3.53 20.30
C TYR A 94 -9.42 4.98 20.34
N ASP A 95 -8.79 5.79 21.20
CA ASP A 95 -9.03 7.22 21.32
C ASP A 95 -8.26 8.04 20.26
N GLU A 96 -8.56 9.33 20.16
CA GLU A 96 -7.94 10.24 19.19
C GLU A 96 -6.41 10.30 19.33
N GLU A 97 -5.89 10.21 20.55
CA GLU A 97 -4.44 10.21 20.82
C GLU A 97 -3.77 8.96 20.23
N THR A 98 -4.41 7.80 20.33
CA THR A 98 -3.92 6.55 19.72
C THR A 98 -3.85 6.66 18.20
N PHE A 99 -4.90 7.17 17.55
CA PHE A 99 -4.92 7.35 16.10
C PHE A 99 -3.86 8.36 15.66
N LYS A 100 -3.73 9.48 16.37
CA LYS A 100 -2.74 10.53 16.07
C LYS A 100 -1.30 10.04 16.29
N GLY A 101 -1.03 9.38 17.41
CA GLY A 101 0.30 8.92 17.81
C GLY A 101 0.88 7.88 16.85
N ASN A 102 0.03 6.96 16.39
CA ASN A 102 0.44 5.90 15.46
C ASN A 102 0.15 6.24 13.99
N ARG A 103 -0.47 7.40 13.71
CA ARG A 103 -0.83 7.89 12.38
C ARG A 103 -1.74 6.91 11.62
N PHE A 104 -2.75 6.42 12.30
CA PHE A 104 -3.78 5.57 11.71
C PHE A 104 -4.81 6.45 11.00
N ASP A 105 -5.08 6.17 9.72
CA ASP A 105 -6.23 6.77 9.04
C ASP A 105 -7.50 6.00 9.41
N LEU A 106 -7.39 4.68 9.55
CA LEU A 106 -8.50 3.81 9.94
C LEU A 106 -8.02 2.59 10.71
N MET A 107 -8.80 2.20 11.71
CA MET A 107 -8.70 0.90 12.38
C MET A 107 -10.05 0.19 12.40
N ALA A 108 -10.02 -1.14 12.34
CA ALA A 108 -11.20 -1.97 12.51
C ALA A 108 -10.87 -3.28 13.22
N LEU A 109 -11.83 -3.80 13.97
CA LEU A 109 -11.76 -5.12 14.59
C LEU A 109 -12.86 -6.01 14.04
N THR A 110 -12.50 -7.25 13.77
CA THR A 110 -13.43 -8.30 13.31
C THR A 110 -13.40 -9.48 14.27
N ASN A 111 -14.55 -10.09 14.53
CA ASN A 111 -14.64 -11.29 15.38
C ASN A 111 -14.40 -12.60 14.63
N GLY A 112 -14.43 -13.72 15.35
CA GLY A 112 -14.25 -15.09 14.82
C GLY A 112 -15.25 -15.55 13.75
N ARG A 113 -16.21 -14.69 13.38
CA ARG A 113 -17.22 -14.88 12.33
C ARG A 113 -17.03 -13.92 11.15
N GLY A 114 -15.99 -13.07 11.19
CA GLY A 114 -15.71 -12.03 10.21
C GLY A 114 -16.66 -10.82 10.32
N ASN A 115 -17.41 -10.67 11.41
CA ASN A 115 -18.25 -9.49 11.60
C ASN A 115 -17.43 -8.35 12.19
N LEU A 116 -17.68 -7.14 11.70
CA LEU A 116 -17.13 -5.90 12.24
C LEU A 116 -17.68 -5.67 13.66
N VAL A 117 -16.78 -5.58 14.64
CA VAL A 117 -17.10 -5.34 16.07
C VAL A 117 -16.52 -4.02 16.59
N TYR A 118 -15.70 -3.36 15.79
CA TYR A 118 -15.29 -1.98 15.97
C TYR A 118 -14.79 -1.42 14.63
N SER A 119 -15.04 -0.14 14.39
CA SER A 119 -14.45 0.60 13.29
C SER A 119 -14.30 2.08 13.66
N GLY A 120 -13.17 2.67 13.28
CA GLY A 120 -12.89 4.09 13.52
C GLY A 120 -12.10 4.68 12.36
N LEU A 121 -12.55 5.84 11.88
CA LEU A 121 -11.93 6.63 10.83
C LEU A 121 -11.42 7.94 11.43
N TYR A 122 -10.12 8.18 11.33
CA TYR A 122 -9.51 9.40 11.84
C TYR A 122 -9.62 10.53 10.82
N ASP A 123 -10.23 11.64 11.24
CA ASP A 123 -10.19 12.89 10.49
C ASP A 123 -9.04 13.76 11.01
N SER A 124 -7.96 13.85 10.23
CA SER A 124 -6.80 14.66 10.58
C SER A 124 -7.09 16.17 10.65
N SER A 125 -8.17 16.65 10.03
CA SER A 125 -8.52 18.08 10.02
C SER A 125 -9.25 18.51 11.28
N GLU A 126 -10.14 17.66 11.78
CA GLU A 126 -10.88 17.89 13.02
C GLU A 126 -10.19 17.25 14.24
N GLU A 127 -9.15 16.44 14.02
CA GLU A 127 -8.46 15.61 15.02
C GLU A 127 -9.41 14.70 15.82
N THR A 128 -10.42 14.13 15.15
CA THR A 128 -11.45 13.28 15.78
C THR A 128 -11.54 11.91 15.12
N VAL A 129 -11.99 10.92 15.90
CA VAL A 129 -12.36 9.60 15.37
C VAL A 129 -13.85 9.59 15.07
N THR A 130 -14.19 9.28 13.83
CA THR A 130 -15.56 9.24 13.33
C THR A 130 -15.92 7.82 12.88
N PRO A 131 -17.21 7.46 12.82
CA PRO A 131 -17.63 6.22 12.21
C PRO A 131 -17.16 6.12 10.75
N VAL A 132 -16.79 4.91 10.32
CA VAL A 132 -16.34 4.67 8.94
C VAL A 132 -17.46 4.92 7.92
N THR A 133 -17.07 5.18 6.67
CA THR A 133 -18.02 5.39 5.58
C THR A 133 -18.72 4.08 5.17
N PRO A 134 -19.92 4.13 4.55
CA PRO A 134 -20.60 2.93 4.05
C PRO A 134 -19.76 2.12 3.05
N GLU A 135 -18.89 2.79 2.31
CA GLU A 135 -17.95 2.17 1.37
C GLU A 135 -16.98 1.21 2.10
N ILE A 136 -16.39 1.66 3.21
CA ILE A 136 -15.51 0.85 4.04
C ILE A 136 -16.26 -0.34 4.65
N VAL A 137 -17.50 -0.13 5.11
CA VAL A 137 -18.33 -1.23 5.64
C VAL A 137 -18.57 -2.29 4.56
N ASN A 138 -18.88 -1.86 3.33
CA ASN A 138 -19.07 -2.75 2.20
C ASN A 138 -17.79 -3.50 1.84
N LEU A 139 -16.63 -2.82 1.89
CA LEU A 139 -15.33 -3.45 1.69
C LEU A 139 -15.10 -4.63 2.66
N PHE A 140 -15.37 -4.46 3.95
CA PHE A 140 -15.27 -5.56 4.92
C PHE A 140 -16.28 -6.67 4.64
N GLY A 141 -17.49 -6.33 4.17
CA GLY A 141 -18.48 -7.28 3.69
C GLY A 141 -17.98 -8.12 2.52
N ASP A 142 -17.41 -7.46 1.50
CA ASP A 142 -16.85 -8.09 0.30
C ASP A 142 -15.65 -8.97 0.65
N ILE A 143 -14.76 -8.50 1.52
CA ILE A 143 -13.61 -9.26 2.04
C ILE A 143 -14.09 -10.54 2.73
N ARG A 144 -15.11 -10.43 3.58
CA ARG A 144 -15.74 -11.57 4.27
C ARG A 144 -16.32 -12.60 3.30
N GLU A 145 -16.92 -12.14 2.20
CA GLU A 145 -17.56 -13.00 1.20
C GLU A 145 -16.58 -13.61 0.19
N ARG A 146 -15.50 -12.91 -0.13
CA ARG A 146 -14.59 -13.26 -1.24
C ARG A 146 -13.33 -14.00 -0.80
N LEU A 147 -12.91 -13.88 0.46
CA LEU A 147 -11.67 -14.50 0.92
C LEU A 147 -11.92 -15.76 1.75
N ASP A 148 -11.97 -16.90 1.06
CA ASP A 148 -11.67 -18.21 1.67
C ASP A 148 -10.18 -18.32 2.09
N ILE A 149 -9.36 -17.31 1.81
CA ILE A 149 -7.91 -17.27 2.08
C ILE A 149 -7.62 -17.17 3.59
N PHE A 150 -8.57 -16.66 4.38
CA PHE A 150 -8.40 -16.52 5.83
C PHE A 150 -8.65 -17.83 6.61
N THR A 151 -8.90 -18.97 5.96
CA THR A 151 -9.08 -20.24 6.69
C THR A 151 -7.82 -20.73 7.40
N GLU A 152 -6.63 -20.25 7.00
CA GLU A 152 -5.41 -20.44 7.76
C GLU A 152 -5.27 -19.31 8.77
N SER A 153 -5.54 -19.64 10.02
CA SER A 153 -5.74 -18.70 11.12
C SER A 153 -4.49 -17.87 11.47
N GLU A 154 -3.31 -18.26 11.00
CA GLU A 154 -2.03 -17.61 11.32
C GLU A 154 -1.55 -16.59 10.27
N ASN A 155 -2.22 -16.50 9.11
CA ASN A 155 -1.73 -15.66 8.03
C ASN A 155 -2.10 -14.18 8.26
N SER A 156 -1.08 -13.34 8.30
CA SER A 156 -1.22 -11.88 8.15
C SER A 156 -1.32 -11.50 6.68
N TYR A 157 -2.02 -10.42 6.37
CA TYR A 157 -2.14 -9.92 5.00
C TYR A 157 -1.85 -8.44 4.96
N THR A 158 -0.94 -8.03 4.08
CA THR A 158 -0.66 -6.63 3.84
C THR A 158 -0.70 -6.39 2.33
N GLY A 159 -1.33 -5.31 1.90
CA GLY A 159 -1.47 -5.03 0.47
C GLY A 159 -2.19 -3.72 0.19
N LEU A 160 -2.77 -3.65 -0.99
CA LEU A 160 -3.42 -2.45 -1.52
C LEU A 160 -4.89 -2.73 -1.82
N VAL A 161 -5.76 -1.82 -1.40
CA VAL A 161 -7.18 -1.80 -1.72
C VAL A 161 -7.50 -0.57 -2.55
N ILE A 162 -8.39 -0.71 -3.53
CA ILE A 162 -8.87 0.41 -4.34
C ILE A 162 -10.24 0.84 -3.81
N LEU A 163 -10.32 2.08 -3.35
CA LEU A 163 -11.56 2.76 -2.95
C LEU A 163 -11.88 3.88 -3.94
N ASP A 164 -13.11 4.38 -3.92
CA ASP A 164 -13.61 5.51 -4.70
C ASP A 164 -12.75 6.77 -4.49
N ASN A 165 -12.21 6.93 -3.28
CA ASN A 165 -11.33 8.03 -2.90
C ASN A 165 -9.85 7.80 -3.25
N GLY A 166 -9.51 6.66 -3.87
CA GLY A 166 -8.16 6.32 -4.31
C GLY A 166 -7.63 4.99 -3.74
N PRO A 167 -6.43 4.57 -4.17
CA PRO A 167 -5.74 3.43 -3.59
C PRO A 167 -5.37 3.72 -2.12
N MET A 168 -5.50 2.71 -1.27
CA MET A 168 -5.08 2.73 0.12
C MET A 168 -4.30 1.46 0.45
N LEU A 169 -3.37 1.57 1.40
CA LEU A 169 -2.70 0.42 1.98
C LEU A 169 -3.59 -0.20 3.05
N MET A 170 -3.60 -1.52 3.13
CA MET A 170 -4.38 -2.27 4.10
C MET A 170 -3.53 -3.38 4.72
N THR A 171 -3.64 -3.53 6.03
CA THR A 171 -3.02 -4.62 6.79
C THR A 171 -4.06 -5.32 7.66
N PHE A 172 -4.01 -6.64 7.67
CA PHE A 172 -4.73 -7.56 8.54
C PHE A 172 -3.74 -8.33 9.41
N GLN A 173 -4.01 -8.37 10.70
CA GLN A 173 -3.35 -9.26 11.65
C GLN A 173 -4.36 -10.10 12.42
N PRO A 174 -4.17 -11.42 12.54
CA PRO A 174 -5.00 -12.23 13.41
C PRO A 174 -4.80 -11.83 14.87
N VAL A 175 -5.90 -11.73 15.61
CA VAL A 175 -5.89 -11.44 17.05
C VAL A 175 -5.57 -12.74 17.79
N ILE A 176 -4.51 -12.69 18.59
CA ILE A 176 -4.01 -13.82 19.39
C ILE A 176 -3.68 -13.36 20.81
N HIS A 177 -3.46 -14.31 21.71
CA HIS A 177 -3.11 -14.05 23.09
C HIS A 177 -1.70 -13.47 23.26
N ASN A 178 -1.45 -12.83 24.40
CA ASN A 178 -0.14 -12.28 24.78
C ASN A 178 0.99 -13.34 24.75
N ASP A 179 0.65 -14.60 25.01
CA ASP A 179 1.57 -15.74 24.97
C ASP A 179 1.80 -16.30 23.55
N MET A 180 1.35 -15.56 22.52
CA MET A 180 1.39 -15.94 21.11
C MET A 180 0.57 -17.20 20.79
N THR A 181 -0.39 -17.56 21.65
CA THR A 181 -1.30 -18.68 21.39
C THR A 181 -2.62 -18.23 20.76
N GLY A 182 -3.21 -19.13 19.98
CA GLY A 182 -4.39 -18.87 19.18
C GLY A 182 -4.07 -18.91 17.68
N PRO A 183 -5.05 -18.61 16.82
CA PRO A 183 -6.42 -18.20 17.13
C PRO A 183 -7.30 -19.29 17.76
N SER A 184 -8.49 -18.91 18.22
CA SER A 184 -9.41 -19.83 18.89
C SER A 184 -9.75 -21.05 18.01
N PRO A 185 -9.59 -22.29 18.52
CA PRO A 185 -10.06 -23.48 17.81
C PRO A 185 -11.57 -23.41 17.61
N GLY A 186 -12.01 -23.24 16.35
CA GLY A 186 -13.44 -23.20 15.99
C GLY A 186 -13.92 -21.88 15.41
N TRP A 187 -13.07 -20.88 15.28
CA TRP A 187 -13.37 -19.72 14.45
C TRP A 187 -13.46 -20.11 12.98
N ARG A 188 -14.55 -19.68 12.34
CA ARG A 188 -14.74 -19.85 10.88
C ARG A 188 -13.93 -18.81 10.11
N TRP A 189 -13.64 -17.69 10.76
CA TRP A 189 -12.85 -16.57 10.27
C TRP A 189 -11.92 -16.12 11.38
N PRO A 190 -10.62 -15.87 11.14
CA PRO A 190 -9.74 -15.33 12.16
C PRO A 190 -10.28 -13.97 12.59
N ALA A 191 -10.52 -13.81 13.90
CA ALA A 191 -10.70 -12.48 14.43
C ALA A 191 -9.43 -11.69 14.13
N GLY A 192 -9.60 -10.44 13.73
CA GLY A 192 -8.47 -9.69 13.20
C GLY A 192 -8.58 -8.22 13.43
N CYS A 193 -7.40 -7.63 13.59
CA CYS A 193 -7.19 -6.20 13.63
C CYS A 193 -6.82 -5.75 12.21
N TRP A 194 -7.48 -4.69 11.75
CA TRP A 194 -7.30 -4.10 10.44
C TRP A 194 -6.80 -2.67 10.58
N MET A 195 -5.83 -2.30 9.76
CA MET A 195 -5.40 -0.92 9.56
C MET A 195 -5.52 -0.59 8.08
N ILE A 196 -6.03 0.60 7.78
CA ILE A 196 -6.00 1.17 6.43
C ILE A 196 -5.32 2.55 6.50
N ARG A 197 -4.47 2.83 5.51
CA ARG A 197 -3.69 4.06 5.40
C ARG A 197 -3.71 4.62 3.98
N LYS A 198 -3.74 5.94 3.85
CA LYS A 198 -3.63 6.66 2.57
C LYS A 198 -2.19 6.81 2.11
#